data_AF-A0A3M6UM88-F1
#
_entry.id   AF-A0A3M6UM88-F1
#
_cell.length_a   1.000
_cell.length_b   1.000
_cell.length_c   1.000
_cell.angle_alpha   90.00
_cell.angle_beta   90.00
_cell.angle_gamma   90.00
#
_symmetry.space_group_name_H-M   'P 1'
#
loop_
_entity.id
_entity.type
_entity.pdbx_description
1 polymer ?
#
loop_
_entity_poly.entity_id
_entity_poly.type
_entity_poly.pdbx_seq_one_letter_code
_entity_poly.pdbx_strand_id
1 'polypeptide(L)'
;MALSRSLFEVVQPYTDCIAKSEMPVKTTVITGLLYGFKAFLQQIVFNCPRDYHILYGCLFICGPAVVLFCLSMLISESFWTLVTGCFRLQSRKRRLVWWKSSKSVYLSLLPPCIWFVFAFMEGDFYVCSTLGPIKPALDHATDESSREKIQEKFAQAKSLSAIISWCILITLVVTVTVCVTLSRILAQVDPKLQGEIEFDEIEAQEAVNLWNGRLQTLAKAQAFEIIEEVSNTFIHDEEHSDVSEQVRRGAEYLKRLYPRYGGVVKGHFRNDSWRPRDERLRELLDRSQSTEMLINADKKYIRGYGVRYTTSI
;
A
#
# COMPACT_ATOMS: atom_id res chain seq x y z
N MET A 1 -16.80 9.41 26.52
CA MET A 1 -15.63 8.77 27.17
C MET A 1 -15.89 7.38 27.74
N ALA A 2 -17.09 7.03 28.25
CA ALA A 2 -17.35 5.68 28.77
C ALA A 2 -17.45 4.59 27.67
N LEU A 3 -18.08 4.92 26.54
CA LEU A 3 -18.32 3.97 25.42
C LEU A 3 -17.06 3.60 24.61
N SER A 4 -16.00 4.40 24.70
CA SER A 4 -14.73 4.10 24.02
C SER A 4 -13.93 2.99 24.72
N ARG A 5 -14.18 2.73 26.01
CA ARG A 5 -13.60 1.59 26.74
C ARG A 5 -14.30 0.28 26.39
N SER A 6 -15.60 0.31 26.11
CA SER A 6 -16.41 -0.88 25.79
C SER A 6 -16.01 -1.51 24.45
N LEU A 7 -15.77 -0.67 23.43
CA LEU A 7 -15.28 -1.13 22.12
C LEU A 7 -13.83 -1.62 22.18
N PHE A 8 -13.03 -1.08 23.09
CA PHE A 8 -11.64 -1.50 23.31
C PHE A 8 -11.55 -2.95 23.83
N GLU A 9 -12.44 -3.35 24.75
CA GLU A 9 -12.51 -4.72 25.25
C GLU A 9 -13.06 -5.72 24.22
N VAL A 10 -13.97 -5.29 23.35
CA VAL A 10 -14.56 -6.18 22.32
C VAL A 10 -13.57 -6.46 21.19
N VAL A 11 -12.67 -5.54 20.85
CA VAL A 11 -11.75 -5.68 19.71
C VAL A 11 -10.41 -6.33 20.08
N GLN A 12 -9.97 -6.22 21.33
CA GLN A 12 -8.76 -6.87 21.87
C GLN A 12 -8.64 -8.40 21.59
N PRO A 13 -9.68 -9.23 21.82
CA PRO A 13 -9.58 -10.66 21.55
C PRO A 13 -9.46 -10.98 20.04
N TYR A 14 -9.99 -10.12 19.16
CA TYR A 14 -9.82 -10.27 17.72
C TYR A 14 -8.40 -9.90 17.28
N THR A 15 -7.77 -8.92 17.92
CA THR A 15 -6.37 -8.55 17.63
C THR A 15 -5.38 -9.64 18.04
N ASP A 16 -5.64 -10.36 19.13
CA ASP A 16 -4.79 -11.47 19.58
C ASP A 16 -4.92 -12.71 18.69
N CYS A 17 -6.12 -12.99 18.18
CA CYS A 17 -6.33 -14.06 17.19
C CYS A 17 -5.73 -13.72 15.81
N ILE A 18 -5.71 -12.44 15.41
CA ILE A 18 -5.14 -12.00 14.14
C ILE A 18 -3.61 -11.89 14.22
N ALA A 19 -3.05 -11.47 15.36
CA ALA A 19 -1.60 -11.41 15.59
C ALA A 19 -0.92 -12.78 15.56
N LYS A 20 -1.69 -13.86 15.78
CA LYS A 20 -1.22 -15.24 15.73
C LYS A 20 -1.20 -15.84 14.32
N SER A 21 -1.75 -15.15 13.32
CA SER A 21 -1.60 -15.50 11.91
C SER A 21 -0.40 -14.75 11.31
N GLU A 22 0.39 -15.40 10.46
CA GLU A 22 1.64 -14.89 9.85
C GLU A 22 1.46 -13.72 8.86
N MET A 23 0.58 -12.77 9.18
CA MET A 23 0.39 -11.52 8.45
C MET A 23 0.47 -10.33 9.44
N PRO A 24 1.63 -10.04 10.09
CA PRO A 24 1.65 -9.28 11.34
C PRO A 24 2.19 -7.83 11.23
N VAL A 25 2.36 -7.27 10.03
CA VAL A 25 2.83 -5.86 9.88
C VAL A 25 1.74 -4.94 9.35
N LYS A 26 0.92 -5.42 8.41
CA LYS A 26 -0.07 -4.59 7.71
C LYS A 26 -1.23 -4.17 8.65
N THR A 27 -1.62 -5.03 9.58
CA THR A 27 -2.75 -4.80 10.49
C THR A 27 -2.42 -3.84 11.63
N THR A 28 -1.20 -3.91 12.18
CA THR A 28 -0.72 -2.99 13.23
C THR A 28 -0.61 -1.55 12.71
N VAL A 29 -0.16 -1.39 11.46
CA VAL A 29 -0.12 -0.09 10.77
C VAL A 29 -1.52 0.46 10.53
N ILE A 30 -2.49 -0.38 10.14
CA ILE A 30 -3.89 0.03 9.94
C ILE A 30 -4.53 0.48 11.26
N THR A 31 -4.33 -0.27 12.35
CA THR A 31 -4.85 0.10 13.68
C THR A 31 -4.19 1.37 14.22
N GLY A 32 -2.88 1.53 14.02
CA GLY A 32 -2.14 2.75 14.36
C GLY A 32 -2.60 3.97 13.55
N LEU A 33 -2.85 3.80 12.23
CA LEU A 33 -3.39 4.84 11.37
C LEU A 33 -4.79 5.25 11.82
N LEU A 34 -5.67 4.29 12.12
CA LEU A 34 -7.03 4.56 12.58
C LEU A 34 -7.03 5.28 13.94
N TYR A 35 -6.13 4.90 14.85
CA TYR A 35 -5.98 5.55 16.16
C TYR A 35 -5.43 6.98 16.03
N GLY A 36 -4.38 7.16 15.22
CA GLY A 36 -3.77 8.47 14.96
C GLY A 36 -4.72 9.41 14.22
N PHE A 37 -5.47 8.90 13.24
CA PHE A 37 -6.44 9.68 12.47
C PHE A 37 -7.66 10.08 13.32
N LYS A 38 -8.11 9.20 14.23
CA LYS A 38 -9.17 9.51 15.19
C LYS A 38 -8.75 10.57 16.21
N ALA A 39 -7.56 10.45 16.78
CA ALA A 39 -7.02 11.44 17.72
C ALA A 39 -6.83 12.80 17.04
N PHE A 40 -6.36 12.80 15.78
CA PHE A 40 -6.19 14.00 14.96
C PHE A 40 -7.53 14.68 14.62
N LEU A 41 -8.58 13.92 14.29
CA LEU A 41 -9.88 14.51 13.92
C LEU A 41 -10.68 15.03 15.12
N GLN A 42 -10.63 14.35 16.28
CA GLN A 42 -11.32 14.81 17.49
C GLN A 42 -10.67 16.03 18.14
N GLN A 43 -9.35 16.21 18.01
CA GLN A 43 -8.66 17.34 18.63
C GLN A 43 -8.73 18.66 17.84
N ILE A 44 -8.94 18.64 16.52
CA ILE A 44 -8.46 19.78 15.71
C ILE A 44 -9.56 20.72 15.16
N VAL A 45 -10.80 20.33 14.77
CA VAL A 45 -11.63 21.28 13.96
C VAL A 45 -13.17 21.19 14.03
N PHE A 46 -13.82 20.25 14.73
CA PHE A 46 -15.29 20.16 14.57
C PHE A 46 -16.09 21.20 15.37
N ASN A 47 -16.41 22.33 14.72
CA ASN A 47 -17.42 23.29 15.17
C ASN A 47 -18.53 23.38 14.12
N CYS A 48 -19.77 23.08 14.51
CA CYS A 48 -20.91 23.13 13.60
C CYS A 48 -21.25 24.60 13.25
N PRO A 49 -21.12 25.03 11.98
CA PRO A 49 -21.44 26.40 11.59
C PRO A 49 -22.97 26.60 11.57
N ARG A 50 -23.41 27.86 11.69
CA ARG A 50 -24.84 28.20 11.59
C ARG A 50 -25.35 28.07 10.15
N ASP A 51 -24.59 28.62 9.22
CA ASP A 51 -24.88 28.56 7.78
C ASP A 51 -24.12 27.39 7.14
N TYR A 52 -24.71 26.76 6.12
CA TYR A 52 -24.14 25.61 5.39
C TYR A 52 -23.83 24.36 6.24
N HIS A 53 -24.52 24.21 7.39
CA HIS A 53 -24.33 23.08 8.31
C HIS A 53 -24.51 21.70 7.65
N ILE A 54 -25.41 21.59 6.66
CA ILE A 54 -25.64 20.36 5.89
C ILE A 54 -24.37 19.93 5.15
N LEU A 55 -23.81 20.84 4.34
CA LEU A 55 -22.62 20.56 3.52
C LEU A 55 -21.41 20.29 4.42
N TYR A 56 -21.24 21.08 5.47
CA TYR A 56 -20.14 20.91 6.43
C TYR A 56 -20.22 19.54 7.13
N GLY A 57 -21.38 19.18 7.69
CA GLY A 57 -21.58 17.88 8.34
C GLY A 57 -21.35 16.71 7.38
N CYS A 58 -21.90 16.77 6.16
CA CYS A 58 -21.68 15.74 5.14
C CYS A 58 -20.21 15.61 4.73
N LEU A 59 -19.47 16.72 4.62
CA LEU A 59 -18.05 16.68 4.27
C LEU A 59 -17.21 16.01 5.36
N PHE A 60 -17.53 16.23 6.64
CA PHE A 60 -16.85 15.56 7.75
C PHE A 60 -17.21 14.07 7.86
N ILE A 61 -18.39 13.66 7.39
CA ILE A 61 -18.76 12.24 7.30
C ILE A 61 -18.05 11.57 6.11
N CYS A 62 -18.16 12.15 4.91
CA CYS A 62 -17.70 11.52 3.67
C CYS A 62 -16.22 11.78 3.35
N GLY A 63 -15.70 12.96 3.67
CA GLY A 63 -14.33 13.38 3.32
C GLY A 63 -13.27 12.43 3.87
N PRO A 64 -13.26 12.15 5.18
CA PRO A 64 -12.30 11.20 5.75
C PRO A 64 -12.45 9.78 5.18
N ALA A 65 -13.68 9.33 4.89
CA ALA A 65 -13.89 8.04 4.20
C ALA A 65 -13.23 8.00 2.82
N VAL A 66 -13.38 9.06 2.01
CA VAL A 66 -12.77 9.14 0.67
C VAL A 66 -11.24 9.15 0.79
N VAL A 67 -10.68 9.93 1.71
CA VAL A 67 -9.21 9.95 1.93
C VAL A 67 -8.69 8.57 2.35
N LEU A 68 -9.34 7.92 3.30
CA LEU A 68 -8.97 6.58 3.75
C LEU A 68 -9.08 5.56 2.62
N PHE A 69 -10.12 5.65 1.79
CA PHE A 69 -10.29 4.79 0.62
C PHE A 69 -9.14 4.98 -0.39
N CYS A 70 -8.81 6.22 -0.72
CA CYS A 70 -7.70 6.54 -1.63
C CYS A 70 -6.35 6.04 -1.10
N LEU A 71 -6.06 6.28 0.18
CA LEU A 71 -4.83 5.78 0.82
C LEU A 71 -4.76 4.26 0.82
N SER A 72 -5.87 3.59 1.12
CA SER A 72 -5.96 2.12 1.12
C SER A 72 -5.67 1.55 -0.28
N MET A 73 -6.20 2.19 -1.33
CA MET A 73 -5.93 1.82 -2.72
C MET A 73 -4.47 2.05 -3.11
N LEU A 74 -3.85 3.16 -2.68
CA LEU A 74 -2.45 3.46 -2.99
C LEU A 74 -1.46 2.49 -2.35
N ILE A 75 -1.77 1.99 -1.14
CA ILE A 75 -0.90 1.04 -0.41
C ILE A 75 -1.05 -0.38 -0.98
N SER A 76 -2.17 -0.70 -1.64
CA SER A 76 -2.42 -2.05 -2.15
C SER A 76 -1.55 -2.37 -3.39
N GLU A 77 -0.58 -3.26 -3.21
CA GLU A 77 0.20 -3.85 -4.32
C GLU A 77 -0.71 -4.54 -5.37
N SER A 78 -1.84 -5.10 -4.93
CA SER A 78 -2.84 -5.71 -5.81
C SER A 78 -3.52 -4.67 -6.73
N PHE A 79 -3.73 -3.44 -6.24
CA PHE A 79 -4.25 -2.36 -7.08
C PHE A 79 -3.25 -2.00 -8.17
N TRP A 80 -1.96 -1.85 -7.83
CA TRP A 80 -0.93 -1.50 -8.80
C TRP A 80 -0.68 -2.61 -9.83
N THR A 81 -0.71 -3.88 -9.43
CA THR A 81 -0.61 -5.01 -10.36
C THR A 81 -1.81 -5.09 -11.31
N LEU A 82 -3.02 -4.74 -10.86
CA LEU A 82 -4.18 -4.58 -11.73
C LEU A 82 -4.04 -3.42 -12.71
N VAL A 83 -3.64 -2.24 -12.23
CA VAL A 83 -3.52 -1.02 -13.07
C VAL A 83 -2.42 -1.19 -14.12
N THR A 84 -1.26 -1.72 -13.73
CA THR A 84 -0.14 -1.97 -14.65
C THR A 84 -0.40 -3.18 -15.56
N GLY A 85 -1.11 -4.20 -15.07
CA GLY A 85 -1.47 -5.39 -15.83
C GLY A 85 -2.61 -5.18 -16.82
N CYS A 86 -3.51 -4.21 -16.59
CA CYS A 86 -4.69 -3.98 -17.42
C CYS A 86 -4.35 -3.68 -18.89
N PHE A 87 -3.19 -3.09 -19.17
CA PHE A 87 -2.74 -2.76 -20.51
C PHE A 87 -1.85 -3.84 -21.16
N ARG A 88 -1.35 -4.82 -20.38
CA ARG A 88 -0.34 -5.79 -20.84
C ARG A 88 -0.79 -7.25 -20.79
N LEU A 89 -1.88 -7.58 -20.11
CA LEU A 89 -2.37 -8.97 -19.96
C LEU A 89 -3.50 -9.33 -20.94
N GLN A 90 -3.42 -10.54 -21.48
CA GLN A 90 -4.43 -11.16 -22.33
C GLN A 90 -5.73 -11.47 -21.53
N SER A 91 -6.88 -11.44 -22.20
CA SER A 91 -8.24 -11.41 -21.59
C SER A 91 -8.51 -12.53 -20.55
N ARG A 92 -8.02 -13.76 -20.74
CA ARG A 92 -8.19 -14.86 -19.75
C ARG A 92 -7.37 -14.64 -18.47
N LYS A 93 -6.11 -14.19 -18.59
CA LYS A 93 -5.25 -13.90 -17.44
C LYS A 93 -5.79 -12.71 -16.63
N ARG A 94 -6.44 -11.75 -17.29
CA ARG A 94 -7.11 -10.61 -16.66
C ARG A 94 -8.20 -11.05 -15.68
N ARG A 95 -9.02 -12.05 -16.01
CA ARG A 95 -10.13 -12.53 -15.15
C ARG A 95 -9.64 -13.20 -13.86
N LEU A 96 -8.58 -14.00 -13.96
CA LEU A 96 -7.96 -14.67 -12.81
C LEU A 96 -7.29 -13.67 -11.86
N VAL A 97 -6.56 -12.70 -12.41
CA VAL A 97 -5.94 -11.61 -11.64
C VAL A 97 -6.99 -10.72 -10.99
N TRP A 98 -8.12 -10.48 -11.67
CA TRP A 98 -9.26 -9.76 -11.11
C TRP A 98 -9.82 -10.48 -9.89
N TRP A 99 -10.04 -11.79 -9.96
CA TRP A 99 -10.59 -12.57 -8.85
C TRP A 99 -9.63 -12.66 -7.66
N LYS A 100 -8.32 -12.84 -7.92
CA LYS A 100 -7.28 -12.81 -6.87
C LYS A 100 -7.18 -11.43 -6.23
N SER A 101 -7.32 -10.35 -7.03
CA SER A 101 -7.28 -8.97 -6.53
C SER A 101 -8.57 -8.49 -5.89
N SER A 102 -9.73 -9.08 -6.19
CA SER A 102 -11.01 -8.72 -5.55
C SER A 102 -10.93 -8.84 -4.03
N LYS A 103 -10.26 -9.88 -3.51
CA LYS A 103 -9.99 -10.04 -2.06
C LYS A 103 -9.24 -8.83 -1.46
N SER A 104 -8.29 -8.27 -2.20
CA SER A 104 -7.52 -7.09 -1.79
C SER A 104 -8.33 -5.79 -1.88
N VAL A 105 -9.24 -5.69 -2.86
CA VAL A 105 -10.17 -4.56 -2.98
C VAL A 105 -11.14 -4.53 -1.79
N TYR A 106 -11.72 -5.68 -1.39
CA TYR A 106 -12.57 -5.75 -0.20
C TYR A 106 -11.83 -5.32 1.07
N LEU A 107 -10.57 -5.71 1.22
CA LEU A 107 -9.74 -5.30 2.35
C LEU A 107 -9.50 -3.78 2.36
N SER A 108 -9.45 -3.14 1.19
CA SER A 108 -9.28 -1.69 1.04
C SER A 108 -10.56 -0.89 1.33
N LEU A 109 -11.74 -1.53 1.32
CA LEU A 109 -13.01 -0.92 1.72
C LEU A 109 -13.25 -0.95 3.23
N LEU A 110 -12.49 -1.73 4.00
CA LEU A 110 -12.69 -1.80 5.45
C LEU A 110 -12.44 -0.45 6.16
N PRO A 111 -11.34 0.29 5.88
CA PRO A 111 -11.08 1.57 6.54
C PRO A 111 -12.21 2.62 6.38
N PRO A 112 -12.76 2.88 5.17
CA PRO A 112 -13.88 3.81 5.04
C PRO A 112 -15.16 3.30 5.70
N CYS A 113 -15.45 1.99 5.66
CA CYS A 113 -16.62 1.44 6.36
C CYS A 113 -16.52 1.61 7.88
N ILE A 114 -15.34 1.37 8.46
CA ILE A 114 -15.08 1.58 9.89
C ILE A 114 -15.25 3.05 10.26
N TRP A 115 -14.79 3.97 9.40
CA TRP A 115 -14.99 5.41 9.61
C TRP A 115 -16.49 5.77 9.66
N PHE A 116 -17.30 5.25 8.74
CA PHE A 116 -18.75 5.52 8.77
C PHE A 116 -19.38 5.06 10.09
N VAL A 117 -19.07 3.85 10.55
CA VAL A 117 -19.56 3.36 11.86
C VAL A 117 -19.17 4.34 12.97
N PHE A 118 -17.90 4.78 13.01
CA PHE A 118 -17.46 5.73 14.01
C PHE A 118 -18.18 7.09 13.93
N ALA A 119 -18.29 7.66 12.74
CA ALA A 119 -18.93 8.95 12.48
C ALA A 119 -20.42 8.96 12.90
N PHE A 120 -21.16 7.88 12.61
CA PHE A 120 -22.57 7.75 12.99
C PHE A 120 -22.75 7.40 14.48
N MET A 121 -21.82 6.64 15.07
CA MET A 121 -21.87 6.28 16.49
C MET A 121 -21.67 7.49 17.42
N GLU A 122 -20.76 8.41 17.06
CA GLU A 122 -20.59 9.66 17.79
C GLU A 122 -21.80 10.59 17.60
N GLY A 123 -22.37 10.59 16.39
CA GLY A 123 -23.64 11.24 16.06
C GLY A 123 -23.58 12.75 15.89
N ASP A 124 -22.52 13.40 16.36
CA ASP A 124 -22.41 14.86 16.32
C ASP A 124 -22.30 15.41 14.88
N PHE A 125 -21.63 14.68 13.97
CA PHE A 125 -21.60 15.03 12.55
C PHE A 125 -22.98 14.90 11.89
N TYR A 126 -23.73 13.86 12.25
CA TYR A 126 -25.08 13.61 11.73
C TYR A 126 -26.07 14.67 12.22
N VAL A 127 -26.02 15.00 13.51
CA VAL A 127 -26.83 16.05 14.12
C VAL A 127 -26.54 17.41 13.47
N CYS A 128 -25.26 17.76 13.26
CA CYS A 128 -24.92 19.00 12.56
C CYS A 128 -25.44 19.03 11.11
N SER A 129 -25.36 17.91 10.39
CA SER A 129 -25.85 17.83 9.00
C SER A 129 -27.37 17.98 8.87
N THR A 130 -28.13 17.65 9.92
CA THR A 130 -29.60 17.61 9.90
C THR A 130 -30.25 18.79 10.62
N LEU A 131 -29.79 19.11 11.82
CA LEU A 131 -30.38 20.11 12.71
C LEU A 131 -29.52 21.37 12.88
N GLY A 132 -28.23 21.30 12.55
CA GLY A 132 -27.28 22.40 12.76
C GLY A 132 -26.86 22.56 14.22
N PRO A 133 -26.35 23.74 14.63
CA PRO A 133 -25.82 23.96 15.97
C PRO A 133 -26.93 24.14 17.03
N ILE A 134 -26.80 23.45 18.17
CA ILE A 134 -27.79 23.47 19.26
C ILE A 134 -27.92 24.83 19.97
N LYS A 135 -26.80 25.56 20.14
CA LYS A 135 -26.75 26.84 20.87
C LYS A 135 -27.73 27.89 20.31
N PRO A 136 -27.64 28.29 19.02
CA PRO A 136 -28.56 29.29 18.47
C PRO A 136 -30.02 28.81 18.41
N ALA A 137 -30.28 27.50 18.36
CA ALA A 137 -31.64 26.98 18.46
C ALA A 137 -32.22 27.18 19.87
N LEU A 138 -31.39 26.97 20.90
CA LEU A 138 -31.77 27.13 22.30
C LEU A 138 -31.90 28.60 22.72
N ASP A 139 -31.06 29.48 22.15
CA ASP A 139 -31.10 30.93 22.39
C ASP A 139 -32.35 31.59 21.79
N HIS A 140 -32.93 31.00 20.73
CA HIS A 140 -34.16 31.47 20.10
C HIS A 140 -35.43 30.96 20.81
N ALA A 141 -35.30 30.09 21.83
CA ALA A 141 -36.43 29.57 22.57
C ALA A 141 -36.77 30.48 23.77
N THR A 142 -37.95 31.09 23.73
CA THR A 142 -38.42 32.04 24.75
C THR A 142 -38.93 31.37 26.02
N ASP A 143 -39.41 30.12 25.92
CA ASP A 143 -40.04 29.38 27.02
C ASP A 143 -39.31 28.05 27.32
N GLU A 144 -39.33 27.59 28.58
CA GLU A 144 -38.73 26.30 28.99
C GLU A 144 -39.32 25.10 28.22
N SER A 145 -40.64 25.08 27.99
CA SER A 145 -41.28 24.02 27.19
C SER A 145 -40.74 23.94 25.75
N SER A 146 -40.35 25.07 25.17
CA SER A 146 -39.77 25.12 23.82
C SER A 146 -38.32 24.60 23.82
N ARG A 147 -37.57 24.85 24.91
CA ARG A 147 -36.19 24.36 25.09
C ARG A 147 -36.16 22.84 25.24
N GLU A 148 -37.07 22.27 26.03
CA GLU A 148 -37.22 20.81 26.19
C GLU A 148 -37.52 20.12 24.85
N LYS A 149 -38.46 20.64 24.07
CA LYS A 149 -38.79 20.09 22.72
C LYS A 149 -37.60 20.13 21.77
N ILE A 150 -36.77 21.17 21.85
CA ILE A 150 -35.55 21.26 21.05
C ILE A 150 -34.57 20.17 21.51
N GLN A 151 -34.29 20.08 22.81
CA GLN A 151 -33.40 19.05 23.35
C GLN A 151 -33.85 17.63 23.00
N GLU A 152 -35.15 17.37 23.06
CA GLU A 152 -35.75 16.09 22.65
C GLU A 152 -35.46 15.77 21.18
N LYS A 153 -35.63 16.73 20.26
CA LYS A 153 -35.28 16.56 18.84
C LYS A 153 -33.80 16.26 18.62
N PHE A 154 -32.91 16.96 19.33
CA PHE A 154 -31.48 16.71 19.27
C PHE A 154 -31.12 15.32 19.83
N ALA A 155 -31.74 14.90 20.93
CA ALA A 155 -31.58 13.57 21.49
C ALA A 155 -32.09 12.46 20.53
N GLN A 156 -33.24 12.69 19.88
CA GLN A 156 -33.81 11.79 18.88
C GLN A 156 -32.91 11.67 17.64
N ALA A 157 -32.35 12.77 17.15
CA ALA A 157 -31.41 12.72 16.03
C ALA A 157 -30.15 11.93 16.37
N LYS A 158 -29.65 12.04 17.61
CA LYS A 158 -28.49 11.29 18.11
C LYS A 158 -28.80 9.80 18.30
N SER A 159 -30.00 9.44 18.78
CA SER A 159 -30.38 8.03 18.86
C SER A 159 -30.56 7.40 17.47
N LEU A 160 -31.11 8.16 16.52
CA LEU A 160 -31.25 7.73 15.13
C LEU A 160 -29.89 7.51 14.45
N SER A 161 -28.91 8.38 14.69
CA SER A 161 -27.55 8.15 14.18
C SER A 161 -26.91 6.88 14.75
N ALA A 162 -27.13 6.60 16.04
CA ALA A 162 -26.65 5.37 16.67
C ALA A 162 -27.32 4.12 16.06
N ILE A 163 -28.62 4.17 15.77
CA ILE A 163 -29.32 3.08 15.08
C ILE A 163 -28.70 2.84 13.69
N ILE A 164 -28.48 3.90 12.90
CA ILE A 164 -27.82 3.79 11.58
C ILE A 164 -26.44 3.16 11.71
N SER A 165 -25.66 3.58 12.71
CA SER A 165 -24.34 3.01 13.00
C SER A 165 -24.40 1.50 13.25
N TRP A 166 -25.33 1.05 14.10
CA TRP A 166 -25.51 -0.37 14.39
C TRP A 166 -25.98 -1.16 13.16
N CYS A 167 -26.86 -0.59 12.34
CA CYS A 167 -27.26 -1.21 11.08
C CYS A 167 -26.05 -1.41 10.15
N ILE A 168 -25.23 -0.37 9.93
CA ILE A 168 -24.03 -0.45 9.10
C ILE A 168 -23.06 -1.50 9.66
N LEU A 169 -22.84 -1.51 10.98
CA LEU A 169 -21.94 -2.46 11.63
C LEU A 169 -22.42 -3.91 11.44
N ILE A 170 -23.71 -4.19 11.68
CA ILE A 170 -24.29 -5.53 11.50
C ILE A 170 -24.19 -5.94 10.04
N THR A 171 -24.57 -5.08 9.09
CA THR A 171 -24.47 -5.37 7.66
C THR A 171 -23.03 -5.65 7.26
N LEU A 172 -22.06 -4.89 7.76
CA LEU A 172 -20.64 -5.09 7.48
C LEU A 172 -20.17 -6.46 8.00
N VAL A 173 -20.46 -6.79 9.26
CA VAL A 173 -20.07 -8.06 9.89
C VAL A 173 -20.71 -9.25 9.16
N VAL A 174 -22.00 -9.17 8.84
CA VAL A 174 -22.70 -10.21 8.07
C VAL A 174 -22.07 -10.35 6.68
N THR A 175 -21.83 -9.24 5.97
CA THR A 175 -21.21 -9.27 4.64
C THR A 175 -19.83 -9.92 4.69
N VAL A 176 -18.96 -9.51 5.61
CA VAL A 176 -17.61 -10.09 5.77
C VAL A 176 -17.71 -11.57 6.11
N THR A 177 -18.59 -11.95 7.04
CA THR A 177 -18.79 -13.35 7.43
C THR A 177 -19.24 -14.18 6.25
N VAL A 178 -20.26 -13.72 5.50
CA VAL A 178 -20.75 -14.40 4.28
C VAL A 178 -19.66 -14.49 3.22
N CYS A 179 -18.90 -13.41 2.96
CA CYS A 179 -17.81 -13.44 2.00
C CYS A 179 -16.71 -14.43 2.40
N VAL A 180 -16.34 -14.47 3.68
CA VAL A 180 -15.32 -15.40 4.20
C VAL A 180 -15.84 -16.83 4.17
N THR A 181 -17.07 -17.09 4.63
CA THR A 181 -17.66 -18.44 4.61
C THR A 181 -17.84 -18.94 3.18
N LEU A 182 -18.34 -18.13 2.25
CA LEU A 182 -18.41 -18.48 0.83
C LEU A 182 -17.02 -18.72 0.26
N SER A 183 -16.03 -17.88 0.60
CA SER A 183 -14.65 -18.10 0.15
C SER A 183 -14.07 -19.41 0.70
N ARG A 184 -14.42 -19.79 1.93
CA ARG A 184 -13.97 -21.02 2.60
C ARG A 184 -14.73 -22.28 2.15
N ILE A 185 -15.98 -22.14 1.73
CA ILE A 185 -16.81 -23.25 1.20
C ILE A 185 -16.47 -23.50 -0.27
N LEU A 186 -16.19 -22.43 -1.04
CA LEU A 186 -15.78 -22.52 -2.45
C LEU A 186 -14.30 -22.83 -2.63
N ALA A 187 -13.44 -22.44 -1.68
CA ALA A 187 -12.11 -23.02 -1.56
C ALA A 187 -12.31 -24.45 -1.06
N GLN A 188 -11.88 -25.45 -1.83
CA GLN A 188 -11.92 -26.84 -1.41
C GLN A 188 -11.34 -26.96 0.01
N VAL A 189 -12.05 -27.70 0.88
CA VAL A 189 -11.66 -28.06 2.25
C VAL A 189 -10.14 -28.22 2.31
N ASP A 190 -9.44 -27.28 2.96
CA ASP A 190 -7.98 -27.24 3.08
C ASP A 190 -7.47 -28.65 3.40
N PRO A 191 -6.92 -29.42 2.43
CA PRO A 191 -6.16 -30.59 2.80
C PRO A 191 -4.97 -30.03 3.57
N LYS A 192 -4.58 -30.66 4.68
CA LYS A 192 -3.35 -30.32 5.42
C LYS A 192 -2.08 -30.35 4.54
N LEU A 193 -2.18 -30.73 3.27
CA LEU A 193 -1.16 -30.59 2.25
C LEU A 193 -1.48 -29.36 1.39
N GLN A 194 -0.62 -28.36 1.46
CA GLN A 194 -0.62 -27.23 0.51
C GLN A 194 -0.54 -27.80 -0.92
N GLY A 195 -1.42 -27.33 -1.81
CA GLY A 195 -1.50 -27.83 -3.17
C GLY A 195 -0.27 -27.47 -4.00
N GLU A 196 -0.04 -28.17 -5.11
CA GLU A 196 1.07 -27.95 -6.05
C GLU A 196 1.21 -26.47 -6.46
N ILE A 197 0.07 -25.79 -6.68
CA ILE A 197 0.03 -24.36 -7.04
C ILE A 197 0.54 -23.45 -5.90
N GLU A 198 0.24 -23.80 -4.65
CA GLU A 198 0.69 -23.02 -3.48
C GLU A 198 2.17 -23.26 -3.22
N PHE A 199 2.65 -24.50 -3.41
CA PHE A 199 4.07 -24.82 -3.39
C PHE A 199 4.85 -24.02 -4.45
N ASP A 200 4.37 -23.98 -5.70
CA ASP A 200 5.02 -23.22 -6.78
C ASP A 200 5.09 -21.72 -6.46
N GLU A 201 4.04 -21.14 -5.84
CA GLU A 201 4.03 -19.73 -5.44
C GLU A 201 5.04 -19.45 -4.32
N ILE A 202 5.17 -20.36 -3.35
CA ILE A 202 6.16 -20.26 -2.26
C ILE A 202 7.58 -20.46 -2.79
N GLU A 203 7.82 -21.48 -3.61
CA GLU A 203 9.14 -21.75 -4.20
C GLU A 203 9.61 -20.56 -5.04
N ALA A 204 8.74 -20.02 -5.90
CA ALA A 204 9.07 -18.86 -6.72
C ALA A 204 9.40 -17.63 -5.86
N GLN A 205 8.61 -17.39 -4.80
CA GLN A 205 8.85 -16.27 -3.89
C GLN A 205 10.19 -16.41 -3.17
N GLU A 206 10.52 -17.61 -2.67
CA GLU A 206 11.79 -17.83 -1.99
C GLU A 206 12.99 -17.83 -2.94
N ALA A 207 12.84 -18.35 -4.14
CA ALA A 207 13.88 -18.27 -5.17
C ALA A 207 14.25 -16.80 -5.48
N VAL A 208 13.24 -15.92 -5.58
CA VAL A 208 13.45 -14.48 -5.79
C VAL A 208 14.10 -13.83 -4.56
N ASN A 209 13.66 -14.18 -3.34
CA ASN A 209 14.25 -13.66 -2.11
C ASN A 209 15.73 -14.04 -1.98
N LEU A 210 16.05 -15.32 -2.18
CA LEU A 210 17.42 -15.84 -2.16
C LEU A 210 18.28 -15.20 -3.24
N TRP A 211 17.75 -15.04 -4.46
CA TRP A 211 18.46 -14.37 -5.54
C TRP A 211 18.75 -12.90 -5.20
N ASN A 212 17.76 -12.15 -4.71
CA ASN A 212 17.94 -10.75 -4.32
C ASN A 212 18.94 -10.60 -3.16
N GLY A 213 18.91 -11.51 -2.18
CA GLY A 213 19.91 -11.56 -1.11
C GLY A 213 21.32 -11.80 -1.66
N ARG A 214 21.48 -12.78 -2.55
CA ARG A 214 22.76 -13.05 -3.21
C ARG A 214 23.22 -11.88 -4.07
N LEU A 215 22.31 -11.25 -4.81
CA LEU A 215 22.57 -10.07 -5.64
C LEU A 215 23.11 -8.93 -4.78
N GLN A 216 22.53 -8.70 -3.60
CA GLN A 216 23.02 -7.67 -2.68
C GLN A 216 24.43 -7.98 -2.16
N THR A 217 24.73 -9.25 -1.83
CA THR A 217 26.07 -9.67 -1.40
C THR A 217 27.10 -9.48 -2.51
N LEU A 218 26.79 -9.90 -3.74
CA LEU A 218 27.67 -9.72 -4.90
C LEU A 218 27.89 -8.24 -5.22
N ALA A 219 26.83 -7.43 -5.17
CA ALA A 219 26.93 -5.98 -5.38
C ALA A 219 27.82 -5.31 -4.31
N LYS A 220 27.73 -5.73 -3.04
CA LYS A 220 28.62 -5.24 -1.97
C LYS A 220 30.07 -5.65 -2.19
N ALA A 221 30.32 -6.92 -2.51
CA ALA A 221 31.67 -7.41 -2.77
C ALA A 221 32.33 -6.66 -3.94
N GLN A 222 31.58 -6.45 -5.02
CA GLN A 222 32.05 -5.67 -6.17
C GLN A 222 32.26 -4.19 -5.83
N ALA A 223 31.40 -3.59 -5.00
CA ALA A 223 31.59 -2.22 -4.54
C ALA A 223 32.88 -2.09 -3.71
N PHE A 224 33.20 -3.06 -2.86
CA PHE A 224 34.45 -3.07 -2.09
C PHE A 224 35.68 -3.10 -3.00
N GLU A 225 35.70 -3.96 -4.04
CA GLU A 225 36.82 -4.01 -4.99
C GLU A 225 37.06 -2.65 -5.68
N ILE A 226 35.99 -1.98 -6.08
CA ILE A 226 36.08 -0.66 -6.74
C ILE A 226 36.61 0.39 -5.79
N ILE A 227 36.16 0.40 -4.54
CA ILE A 227 36.62 1.36 -3.54
C ILE A 227 38.08 1.09 -3.17
N GLU A 228 38.50 -0.18 -3.09
CA GLU A 228 39.90 -0.55 -2.91
C GLU A 228 40.76 -0.11 -4.09
N GLU A 229 40.27 -0.25 -5.33
CA GLU A 229 40.95 0.28 -6.52
C GLU A 229 41.09 1.81 -6.48
N VAL A 230 40.02 2.54 -6.12
CA VAL A 230 40.07 4.00 -5.92
C VAL A 230 41.07 4.35 -4.83
N SER A 231 41.04 3.64 -3.70
CA SER A 231 41.97 3.82 -2.59
C SER A 231 43.41 3.65 -3.07
N ASN A 232 43.72 2.53 -3.72
CA ASN A 232 45.07 2.24 -4.17
C ASN A 232 45.56 3.20 -5.28
N THR A 233 44.65 3.71 -6.11
CA THR A 233 44.99 4.64 -7.20
C THR A 233 45.20 6.08 -6.74
N PHE A 234 44.47 6.52 -5.71
CA PHE A 234 44.44 7.94 -5.31
C PHE A 234 44.99 8.21 -3.90
N ILE A 235 45.25 7.18 -3.08
CA ILE A 235 45.72 7.30 -1.69
C ILE A 235 47.20 6.87 -1.53
N HIS A 236 47.82 6.21 -2.53
CA HIS A 236 49.24 5.81 -2.46
C HIS A 236 50.28 6.86 -2.89
N ASP A 237 49.88 8.05 -3.34
CA ASP A 237 50.80 9.16 -3.60
C ASP A 237 51.03 9.99 -2.31
N GLU A 238 51.94 9.55 -1.45
CA GLU A 238 52.56 10.41 -0.44
C GLU A 238 53.68 11.21 -1.13
N GLU A 239 53.66 12.54 -1.17
CA GLU A 239 54.28 13.31 -0.07
C GLU A 239 53.65 14.70 0.15
N HIS A 240 52.69 15.15 -0.68
CA HIS A 240 52.13 16.52 -0.57
C HIS A 240 50.67 16.70 -1.02
N SER A 241 49.85 15.65 -1.13
CA SER A 241 48.45 15.83 -1.53
C SER A 241 47.53 16.04 -0.32
N ASP A 242 46.87 17.19 -0.26
CA ASP A 242 45.82 17.52 0.71
C ASP A 242 44.73 16.43 0.67
N VAL A 243 44.31 15.95 1.85
CA VAL A 243 43.21 14.98 2.01
C VAL A 243 41.96 15.45 1.24
N SER A 244 41.72 16.76 1.19
CA SER A 244 40.65 17.37 0.42
C SER A 244 40.74 17.08 -1.09
N GLU A 245 41.95 17.09 -1.65
CA GLU A 245 42.21 16.81 -3.06
C GLU A 245 42.06 15.32 -3.39
N GLN A 246 42.47 14.43 -2.49
CA GLN A 246 42.25 12.98 -2.63
C GLN A 246 40.75 12.65 -2.65
N VAL A 247 39.99 13.23 -1.71
CA VAL A 247 38.53 13.10 -1.65
C VAL A 247 37.88 13.65 -2.92
N ARG A 248 38.34 14.80 -3.43
CA ARG A 248 37.81 15.39 -4.68
C ARG A 248 38.03 14.47 -5.87
N ARG A 249 39.24 13.91 -6.04
CA ARG A 249 39.56 13.01 -7.16
C ARG A 249 38.80 11.68 -7.09
N GLY A 250 38.73 11.07 -5.92
CA GLY A 250 37.92 9.87 -5.69
C GLY A 250 36.44 10.10 -5.99
N ALA A 251 35.90 11.25 -5.56
CA ALA A 251 34.53 11.64 -5.85
C ALA A 251 34.27 11.87 -7.35
N GLU A 252 35.18 12.53 -8.07
CA GLU A 252 35.08 12.70 -9.53
C GLU A 252 35.12 11.37 -10.28
N TYR A 253 36.00 10.45 -9.86
CA TYR A 253 36.07 9.10 -10.43
C TYR A 253 34.75 8.34 -10.25
N LEU A 254 34.20 8.33 -9.03
CA LEU A 254 32.92 7.67 -8.74
C LEU A 254 31.75 8.30 -9.47
N LYS A 255 31.72 9.63 -9.64
CA LYS A 255 30.70 10.32 -10.44
C LYS A 255 30.73 9.89 -11.92
N ARG A 256 31.92 9.67 -12.48
CA ARG A 256 32.07 9.17 -13.86
C ARG A 256 31.67 7.69 -13.96
N LEU A 257 32.01 6.87 -12.98
CA LEU A 257 31.67 5.45 -12.96
C LEU A 257 30.18 5.21 -12.72
N TYR A 258 29.54 6.05 -11.88
CA TYR A 258 28.14 5.99 -11.49
C TYR A 258 27.39 7.30 -11.75
N PRO A 259 27.04 7.61 -13.03
CA PRO A 259 26.52 8.92 -13.43
C PRO A 259 25.22 9.32 -12.72
N ARG A 260 24.34 8.35 -12.40
CA ARG A 260 23.10 8.63 -11.67
C ARG A 260 23.33 9.19 -10.28
N TYR A 261 24.35 8.69 -9.58
CA TYR A 261 24.73 9.20 -8.27
C TYR A 261 25.56 10.49 -8.37
N GLY A 262 26.06 10.83 -9.57
CA GLY A 262 26.72 12.09 -9.88
C GLY A 262 25.81 13.22 -10.39
N GLY A 263 24.49 13.01 -10.46
CA GLY A 263 23.52 14.05 -10.84
C GLY A 263 22.86 13.86 -12.22
N VAL A 264 23.18 12.80 -12.97
CA VAL A 264 22.57 12.51 -14.27
C VAL A 264 21.28 11.70 -14.09
N VAL A 265 20.12 12.37 -14.15
CA VAL A 265 18.80 11.75 -13.87
C VAL A 265 18.40 10.73 -14.94
N LYS A 266 18.74 10.97 -16.21
CA LYS A 266 18.42 10.09 -17.35
C LYS A 266 19.71 9.48 -17.91
N GLY A 267 20.16 8.38 -17.31
CA GLY A 267 21.35 7.62 -17.75
C GLY A 267 21.41 6.21 -17.14
N HIS A 268 22.36 5.40 -17.60
CA HIS A 268 22.68 4.10 -17.01
C HIS A 268 23.23 4.26 -15.59
N PHE A 269 22.99 3.25 -14.74
CA PHE A 269 23.46 3.27 -13.35
C PHE A 269 24.99 3.22 -13.26
N ARG A 270 25.64 2.64 -14.28
CA ARG A 270 27.08 2.50 -14.42
C ARG A 270 27.51 2.84 -15.84
N ASN A 271 28.70 3.39 -16.02
CA ASN A 271 29.28 3.67 -17.33
C ASN A 271 29.73 2.37 -18.04
N ASP A 272 29.59 2.31 -19.36
CA ASP A 272 29.84 1.13 -20.20
C ASP A 272 31.33 0.78 -20.36
N SER A 273 32.22 1.68 -19.96
CA SER A 273 33.68 1.47 -20.02
C SER A 273 34.22 0.53 -18.92
N TRP A 274 33.39 0.14 -17.96
CA TRP A 274 33.83 -0.74 -16.87
C TRP A 274 33.80 -2.21 -17.31
N ARG A 275 34.90 -2.93 -17.08
CA ARG A 275 35.02 -4.37 -17.32
C ARG A 275 35.26 -5.11 -16.00
N PRO A 276 34.63 -6.27 -15.75
CA PRO A 276 34.99 -7.12 -14.62
C PRO A 276 36.44 -7.56 -14.72
N ARG A 277 37.12 -7.68 -13.58
CA ARG A 277 38.48 -8.21 -13.48
C ARG A 277 38.52 -9.74 -13.58
N ASP A 278 37.44 -10.40 -13.15
CA ASP A 278 37.24 -11.85 -13.31
C ASP A 278 37.07 -12.22 -14.78
N GLU A 279 38.08 -12.91 -15.34
CA GLU A 279 38.13 -13.33 -16.74
C GLU A 279 36.94 -14.23 -17.11
N ARG A 280 36.47 -15.07 -16.17
CA ARG A 280 35.33 -15.96 -16.39
C ARG A 280 34.02 -15.19 -16.49
N LEU A 281 33.88 -14.13 -15.69
CA LEU A 281 32.73 -13.24 -15.75
C LEU A 281 32.74 -12.39 -17.01
N ARG A 282 33.93 -11.99 -17.47
CA ARG A 282 34.14 -11.26 -18.72
C ARG A 282 33.74 -12.12 -19.93
N GLU A 283 34.18 -13.38 -19.98
CA GLU A 283 33.77 -14.34 -21.02
C GLU A 283 32.25 -14.58 -21.05
N LEU A 284 31.61 -14.71 -19.89
CA LEU A 284 30.16 -14.91 -19.80
C LEU A 284 29.37 -13.68 -20.27
N LEU A 285 29.84 -12.47 -19.97
CA LEU A 285 29.21 -11.22 -20.40
C LEU A 285 29.39 -11.00 -21.90
N ASP A 286 30.59 -11.24 -22.45
CA ASP A 286 30.84 -11.16 -23.89
C ASP A 286 30.01 -12.22 -24.66
N ARG A 287 29.80 -13.40 -24.07
CA ARG A 287 28.89 -14.45 -24.60
C ARG A 287 27.41 -14.03 -24.53
N SER A 288 26.99 -13.36 -23.45
CA SER A 288 25.64 -12.82 -23.31
C SER A 288 25.36 -11.75 -24.36
N GLN A 289 26.28 -10.81 -24.55
CA GLN A 289 26.15 -9.69 -25.48
C GLN A 289 26.10 -10.17 -26.95
N SER A 290 26.88 -11.19 -27.29
CA SER A 290 26.81 -11.87 -28.59
C SER A 290 25.49 -12.65 -28.77
N THR A 291 24.96 -13.26 -27.71
CA THR A 291 23.67 -13.95 -27.74
C THR A 291 22.50 -12.98 -27.91
N GLU A 292 22.51 -11.81 -27.26
CA GLU A 292 21.49 -10.76 -27.49
C GLU A 292 21.55 -10.18 -28.91
N MET A 293 22.76 -10.00 -29.47
CA MET A 293 22.91 -9.58 -30.87
C MET A 293 22.35 -10.62 -31.84
N LEU A 294 22.57 -11.91 -31.57
CA LEU A 294 22.01 -13.01 -32.36
C LEU A 294 20.48 -13.08 -32.24
N ILE A 295 19.91 -12.97 -31.03
CA ILE A 295 18.45 -12.96 -30.82
C ILE A 295 17.79 -11.76 -31.52
N ASN A 296 18.44 -10.59 -31.52
CA ASN A 296 17.93 -9.41 -32.22
C ASN A 296 18.08 -9.50 -33.74
N ALA A 297 19.12 -10.16 -34.24
CA ALA A 297 19.25 -10.50 -35.66
C ALA A 297 18.18 -11.52 -36.10
N ASP A 298 17.90 -12.52 -35.27
CA ASP A 298 16.91 -13.57 -35.55
C ASP A 298 15.48 -13.02 -35.49
N LYS A 299 15.16 -12.10 -34.55
CA LYS A 299 13.90 -11.33 -34.56
C LYS A 299 13.70 -10.49 -35.83
N LYS A 300 14.80 -10.01 -36.43
CA LYS A 300 14.77 -9.25 -37.69
C LYS A 300 14.51 -10.17 -38.89
N TYR A 301 14.98 -11.42 -38.83
CA TYR A 301 14.75 -12.46 -39.83
C TYR A 301 13.34 -13.11 -39.72
N ILE A 302 12.87 -13.36 -38.50
CA ILE A 302 11.56 -14.00 -38.22
C ILE A 302 10.37 -13.07 -38.53
N ARG A 303 10.55 -11.73 -38.52
CA ARG A 303 9.51 -10.80 -39.02
C ARG A 303 9.19 -10.97 -40.51
N GLY A 304 10.01 -11.71 -41.28
CA GLY A 304 9.77 -12.04 -42.69
C GLY A 304 8.96 -13.32 -42.92
N TYR A 305 8.79 -14.19 -41.92
CA TYR A 305 8.03 -15.43 -42.07
C TYR A 305 6.97 -15.52 -40.97
N GLY A 306 5.73 -15.19 -41.33
CA GLY A 306 4.57 -15.36 -40.46
C GLY A 306 4.31 -16.84 -40.16
N VAL A 307 4.64 -17.28 -38.96
CA VAL A 307 4.28 -18.61 -38.47
C VAL A 307 3.03 -18.50 -37.61
N ARG A 308 1.89 -18.92 -38.18
CA ARG A 308 0.67 -19.28 -37.44
C ARG A 308 0.97 -20.51 -36.60
N TYR A 309 0.86 -20.41 -35.29
CA TYR A 309 0.71 -21.59 -34.44
C TYR A 309 -0.75 -21.76 -34.06
N THR A 310 -1.36 -22.78 -34.67
CA THR A 310 -2.57 -23.45 -34.23
C THR A 310 -2.21 -24.36 -33.05
N THR A 311 -2.93 -24.28 -31.95
CA THR A 311 -2.94 -25.35 -30.95
C THR A 311 -4.37 -25.65 -30.54
N SER A 312 -4.76 -26.88 -30.88
CA SER A 312 -5.99 -27.55 -30.50
C SER A 312 -5.85 -28.21 -29.13
N ILE A 313 -6.97 -28.23 -28.40
CA ILE A 313 -7.34 -29.04 -27.22
C ILE A 313 -6.63 -28.65 -25.91
#